data_AF-A0A2M6W261-F1
#
_entry.id   AF-A0A2M6W261-F1
#
_cell.length_a   1.000
_cell.length_b   1.000
_cell.length_c   1.000
_cell.angle_alpha   90.00
_cell.angle_beta   90.00
_cell.angle_gamma   90.00
#
_symmetry.space_group_name_H-M   'P 1'
#
loop_
_entity.id
_entity.type
_entity.pdbx_description
1 polymer ?
#
loop_
_entity_poly.entity_id
_entity_poly.type
_entity_poly.pdbx_seq_one_letter_code
_entity_poly.pdbx_strand_id
1 'polypeptide(L)'
;MIDLTNIIKVITPAIIAFTIGIAITPLLTRHLYTHRAWKKKPGKQTLSGAEAVEFNRLHKEREREVPRMGGIVIWASAIVTILGTWALSLIWPTDITVKMDFLSRTQTWIPLFALLVGAIVGLANDILDIYHSGNGLSLRRRLFVVITTSIFIGWWFYAKLDITTVGIPFGQPLEIGWLIIPYFVIVSLALYASGIIDGIDGLAGGVFAM
;
A
#
# COMPACT_ATOMS: atom_id res chain seq x y z
N MET A 1 22.22 -14.20 17.69
CA MET A 1 21.18 -14.89 18.50
C MET A 1 19.91 -14.06 18.38
N ILE A 2 18.86 -14.57 17.73
CA ILE A 2 17.60 -13.81 17.61
C ILE A 2 16.97 -13.79 19.00
N ASP A 3 16.88 -12.61 19.58
CA ASP A 3 16.25 -12.41 20.88
C ASP A 3 14.74 -12.69 20.75
N LEU A 4 14.18 -13.52 21.64
CA LEU A 4 12.76 -13.92 21.63
C LEU A 4 11.85 -12.68 21.63
N THR A 5 12.29 -11.61 22.30
CA THR A 5 11.62 -10.32 22.36
C THR A 5 11.45 -9.70 20.97
N ASN A 6 12.42 -9.83 20.06
CA ASN A 6 12.35 -9.26 18.71
C ASN A 6 11.36 -10.03 17.82
N ILE A 7 11.27 -11.35 17.99
CA ILE A 7 10.28 -12.17 17.28
C ILE A 7 8.87 -11.75 17.68
N ILE A 8 8.62 -11.60 18.98
CA ILE A 8 7.32 -11.17 19.51
C ILE A 8 6.95 -9.80 18.93
N LYS A 9 7.89 -8.85 18.89
CA LYS A 9 7.63 -7.51 18.30
C LYS A 9 7.23 -7.54 16.83
N VAL A 10 7.73 -8.48 16.03
CA VAL A 10 7.39 -8.55 14.60
C VAL A 10 6.09 -9.33 14.37
N ILE A 11 5.89 -10.42 15.11
CA ILE A 11 4.75 -11.33 14.91
C ILE A 11 3.47 -10.75 15.53
N THR A 12 3.55 -10.15 16.73
CA THR A 12 2.35 -9.66 17.44
C THR A 12 1.54 -8.64 16.63
N PRO A 13 2.12 -7.58 16.03
CA PRO A 13 1.38 -6.64 15.21
C PRO A 13 0.81 -7.27 13.95
N ALA A 14 1.52 -8.22 13.34
CA ALA A 14 1.02 -8.95 12.18
C ALA A 14 -0.23 -9.77 12.51
N ILE A 15 -0.22 -10.48 13.65
CA ILE A 15 -1.40 -11.22 14.15
C ILE A 15 -2.55 -10.24 14.46
N ILE A 16 -2.26 -9.13 15.15
CA ILE A 16 -3.29 -8.13 15.48
C ILE A 16 -3.92 -7.55 14.20
N ALA A 17 -3.10 -7.14 13.23
CA ALA A 17 -3.59 -6.61 11.95
C ALA A 17 -4.41 -7.65 11.18
N PHE A 18 -3.98 -8.91 11.17
CA PHE A 18 -4.73 -10.00 10.55
C PHE A 18 -6.09 -10.23 11.22
N THR A 19 -6.12 -10.31 12.56
CA THR A 19 -7.36 -10.49 13.33
C THR A 19 -8.32 -9.32 13.12
N ILE A 20 -7.82 -8.08 13.16
CA ILE A 20 -8.62 -6.88 12.86
C ILE A 20 -9.15 -6.93 11.43
N GLY A 21 -8.31 -7.33 10.46
CA GLY A 21 -8.72 -7.48 9.06
C GLY A 21 -9.89 -8.47 8.91
N ILE A 22 -9.80 -9.65 9.51
CA ILE A 22 -10.89 -10.63 9.53
C ILE A 22 -12.15 -10.05 10.18
N ALA A 23 -12.01 -9.36 11.32
CA ALA A 23 -13.15 -8.78 12.03
C ALA A 23 -13.86 -7.67 11.23
N ILE A 24 -13.13 -6.85 10.49
CA ILE A 24 -13.67 -5.76 9.66
C ILE A 24 -14.33 -6.29 8.38
N THR A 25 -13.79 -7.39 7.82
CA THR A 25 -14.22 -7.95 6.52
C THR A 25 -15.74 -8.16 6.40
N PRO A 26 -16.46 -8.83 7.32
CA PRO A 26 -17.90 -9.04 7.16
C PRO A 26 -18.72 -7.74 7.16
N LEU A 27 -18.31 -6.75 7.96
CA LEU A 27 -18.97 -5.44 8.03
C LEU A 27 -18.76 -4.66 6.73
N LEU A 28 -17.51 -4.62 6.26
CA LEU A 28 -17.16 -3.93 5.02
C LEU A 28 -17.83 -4.60 3.81
N THR A 29 -17.74 -5.91 3.69
CA THR A 29 -18.34 -6.66 2.58
C THR A 29 -19.85 -6.41 2.51
N ARG A 30 -20.57 -6.47 3.64
CA ARG A 30 -22.00 -6.14 3.68
C ARG A 30 -22.26 -4.71 3.18
N HIS A 31 -21.46 -3.73 3.60
CA HIS A 31 -21.59 -2.35 3.15
C HIS A 31 -21.34 -2.19 1.65
N LEU A 32 -20.28 -2.82 1.11
CA LEU A 32 -19.92 -2.76 -0.30
C LEU A 32 -20.98 -3.41 -1.20
N TYR A 33 -21.54 -4.56 -0.80
CA TYR A 33 -22.65 -5.19 -1.52
C TYR A 33 -23.92 -4.36 -1.47
N THR A 34 -24.23 -3.75 -0.31
CA THR A 34 -25.41 -2.87 -0.15
C THR A 34 -25.35 -1.67 -1.10
N HIS A 35 -24.18 -1.05 -1.24
CA HIS A 35 -23.97 0.09 -2.14
C HIS A 35 -23.66 -0.32 -3.57
N ARG A 36 -23.68 -1.63 -3.87
CA ARG A 36 -23.38 -2.19 -5.19
C ARG A 36 -22.06 -1.65 -5.73
N ALA A 37 -21.01 -1.65 -4.91
CA ALA A 37 -19.68 -1.10 -5.20
C ALA A 37 -18.87 -1.97 -6.19
N TRP A 38 -19.50 -2.39 -7.29
CA TRP A 38 -18.89 -3.12 -8.39
C TRP A 38 -18.86 -2.25 -9.65
N LYS A 39 -17.99 -2.60 -10.59
CA LYS A 39 -17.84 -1.86 -11.85
C LYS A 39 -19.13 -1.92 -12.66
N LYS A 40 -19.64 -0.76 -13.08
CA LYS A 40 -20.91 -0.67 -13.84
C LYS A 40 -20.74 -0.95 -15.33
N LYS A 41 -19.54 -0.75 -15.88
CA LYS A 41 -19.20 -1.02 -17.28
C LYS A 41 -18.12 -2.11 -17.34
N PRO A 42 -18.37 -3.25 -18.00
CA PRO A 42 -17.38 -4.32 -18.11
C PRO A 42 -16.24 -3.93 -19.05
N GLY A 43 -15.07 -4.52 -18.83
CA GLY A 43 -13.94 -4.45 -19.76
C GLY A 43 -12.86 -3.45 -19.37
N LYS A 44 -11.63 -3.74 -19.82
CA LYS A 44 -10.43 -2.95 -19.58
C LYS A 44 -9.87 -2.49 -20.94
N GLN A 45 -9.39 -1.25 -20.98
CA GLN A 45 -8.57 -0.78 -22.09
C GLN A 45 -7.09 -1.00 -21.74
N THR A 46 -6.31 -1.32 -22.76
CA THR A 46 -4.85 -1.39 -22.67
C THR A 46 -4.25 -0.01 -22.44
N LEU A 47 -2.97 0.04 -22.07
CA LEU A 47 -2.23 1.31 -21.92
C LEU A 47 -2.24 2.18 -23.19
N SER A 48 -2.44 1.57 -24.35
CA SER A 48 -2.52 2.21 -25.67
C SER A 48 -3.94 2.63 -26.07
N GLY A 49 -4.95 2.41 -25.22
CA GLY A 49 -6.36 2.72 -25.50
C GLY A 49 -7.11 1.67 -26.32
N ALA A 50 -6.42 0.63 -26.82
CA ALA A 50 -7.06 -0.51 -27.48
C ALA A 50 -7.77 -1.41 -26.45
N GLU A 51 -8.76 -2.20 -26.88
CA GLU A 51 -9.46 -3.13 -25.99
C GLU A 51 -8.54 -4.25 -25.50
N ALA A 52 -8.55 -4.56 -24.20
CA ALA A 52 -7.76 -5.65 -23.63
C ALA A 52 -8.43 -6.99 -23.88
N VAL A 53 -8.31 -7.51 -25.12
CA VAL A 53 -9.05 -8.68 -25.63
C VAL A 53 -8.96 -9.90 -24.71
N GLU A 54 -7.75 -10.30 -24.29
CA GLU A 54 -7.58 -11.48 -23.43
C GLU A 54 -8.10 -11.26 -21.99
N PHE A 55 -7.92 -10.06 -21.43
CA PHE A 55 -8.45 -9.73 -20.11
C PHE A 55 -9.98 -9.76 -20.11
N ASN A 56 -10.60 -9.16 -21.13
CA ASN A 56 -12.05 -9.13 -21.29
C ASN A 56 -12.61 -10.52 -21.58
N ARG A 57 -11.90 -11.36 -22.34
CA ARG A 57 -12.29 -12.76 -22.61
C ARG A 57 -12.38 -13.58 -21.31
N LEU A 58 -11.41 -13.44 -20.42
CA LEU A 58 -11.34 -14.17 -19.15
C LEU A 58 -12.34 -13.66 -18.09
N HIS A 59 -12.79 -12.41 -18.18
CA HIS A 59 -13.63 -11.75 -17.16
C HIS A 59 -15.08 -11.44 -17.60
N LYS A 60 -15.50 -11.96 -18.75
CA LYS A 60 -16.81 -11.68 -19.39
C LYS A 60 -18.03 -11.90 -18.48
N GLU A 61 -17.99 -12.87 -17.57
CA GLU A 61 -19.14 -13.27 -16.75
C GLU A 61 -19.04 -12.86 -15.27
N ARG A 62 -17.83 -12.63 -14.73
CA ARG A 62 -17.61 -12.41 -13.28
C ARG A 62 -17.46 -10.96 -12.84
N GLU A 63 -17.21 -10.01 -13.74
CA GLU A 63 -16.93 -8.61 -13.34
C GLU A 63 -18.14 -7.84 -12.77
N ARG A 64 -19.36 -8.41 -12.85
CA ARG A 64 -20.61 -7.70 -12.51
C ARG A 64 -21.08 -7.86 -11.07
N GLU A 65 -20.50 -8.76 -10.28
CA GLU A 65 -21.03 -9.13 -8.95
C GLU A 65 -20.00 -9.09 -7.81
N VAL A 66 -18.72 -8.82 -8.12
CA VAL A 66 -17.66 -8.74 -7.10
C VAL A 66 -17.43 -7.27 -6.72
N PRO A 67 -17.60 -6.91 -5.42
CA PRO A 67 -17.32 -5.55 -4.95
C PRO A 67 -15.83 -5.22 -5.08
N ARG A 68 -15.54 -4.00 -5.53
CA ARG A 68 -14.20 -3.41 -5.50
C ARG A 68 -13.97 -2.74 -4.15
N MET A 69 -12.74 -2.26 -3.90
CA MET A 69 -12.32 -1.62 -2.65
C MET A 69 -11.98 -2.59 -1.49
N GLY A 70 -11.69 -3.86 -1.79
CA GLY A 70 -11.21 -4.83 -0.79
C GLY A 70 -9.89 -4.40 -0.10
N GLY A 71 -9.09 -3.57 -0.76
CA GLY A 71 -7.88 -2.98 -0.18
C GLY A 71 -8.12 -2.17 1.10
N ILE A 72 -9.35 -1.70 1.36
CA ILE A 72 -9.74 -1.06 2.62
C ILE A 72 -9.43 -1.95 3.81
N VAL A 73 -9.66 -3.26 3.72
CA VAL A 73 -9.37 -4.19 4.81
C VAL A 73 -7.89 -4.15 5.19
N ILE A 74 -7.00 -4.08 4.19
CA ILE A 74 -5.55 -4.13 4.37
C ILE A 74 -5.04 -2.86 5.04
N TRP A 75 -5.30 -1.69 4.44
CA TRP A 75 -4.75 -0.45 4.98
C TRP A 75 -5.46 -0.03 6.26
N ALA A 76 -6.77 -0.30 6.43
CA ALA A 76 -7.47 0.04 7.65
C ALA A 76 -6.99 -0.83 8.83
N SER A 77 -6.81 -2.14 8.64
CA SER A 77 -6.30 -2.99 9.70
C SER A 77 -4.87 -2.61 10.12
N ALA A 78 -4.01 -2.25 9.16
CA ALA A 78 -2.67 -1.76 9.44
C ALA A 78 -2.70 -0.44 10.23
N ILE A 79 -3.50 0.55 9.82
CA ILE A 79 -3.63 1.83 10.53
C ILE A 79 -4.19 1.64 11.94
N VAL A 80 -5.26 0.86 12.08
CA VAL A 80 -5.86 0.61 13.41
C VAL A 80 -4.86 -0.09 14.32
N THR A 81 -4.04 -1.01 13.79
CA THR A 81 -2.98 -1.65 14.57
C THR A 81 -1.93 -0.64 15.01
N ILE A 82 -1.41 0.18 14.09
CA ILE A 82 -0.36 1.18 14.38
C ILE A 82 -0.86 2.22 15.39
N LEU A 83 -2.04 2.79 15.17
CA LEU A 83 -2.61 3.78 16.07
C LEU A 83 -3.04 3.17 17.40
N GLY A 84 -3.51 1.91 17.39
CA GLY A 84 -3.91 1.18 18.59
C GLY A 84 -2.73 0.89 19.51
N THR A 85 -1.60 0.39 18.96
CA THR A 85 -0.41 0.15 19.79
C THR A 85 0.23 1.45 20.28
N TRP A 86 0.18 2.51 19.47
CA TRP A 86 0.60 3.85 19.88
C TRP A 86 -0.30 4.45 20.99
N ALA A 87 -1.62 4.37 20.85
CA ALA A 87 -2.53 4.82 21.90
C ALA A 87 -2.34 4.02 23.20
N LEU A 88 -2.11 2.72 23.09
CA LEU A 88 -1.82 1.86 24.24
C LEU A 88 -0.48 2.23 24.92
N SER A 89 0.55 2.61 24.14
CA SER A 89 1.82 3.06 24.70
C SER A 89 1.68 4.36 25.52
N LEU A 90 0.75 5.24 25.12
CA LEU A 90 0.44 6.48 25.84
C LEU A 90 -0.40 6.27 27.10
N ILE A 91 -1.41 5.39 27.05
CA ILE A 91 -2.34 5.17 28.17
C ILE A 91 -1.72 4.27 29.24
N TRP A 92 -0.91 3.28 28.83
CA TRP A 92 -0.31 2.31 29.74
C TRP A 92 1.18 2.10 29.42
N PRO A 93 2.05 3.09 29.74
CA PRO A 93 3.46 3.05 29.39
C PRO A 93 4.20 2.00 30.24
N THR A 94 4.48 0.86 29.64
CA THR A 94 5.29 -0.23 30.19
C THR A 94 6.40 -0.56 29.21
N ASP A 95 7.43 -1.28 29.65
CA ASP A 95 8.54 -1.67 28.77
C ASP A 95 8.08 -2.43 27.52
N ILE A 96 6.97 -3.16 27.60
CA ILE A 96 6.41 -3.92 26.47
C ILE A 96 5.63 -3.00 25.53
N THR A 97 4.73 -2.16 26.07
CA THR A 97 3.86 -1.29 25.25
C THR A 97 4.65 -0.20 24.54
N VAL A 98 5.68 0.37 25.17
CA VAL A 98 6.59 1.32 24.53
C VAL A 98 7.43 0.62 23.44
N LYS A 99 7.84 -0.63 23.67
CA LYS A 99 8.55 -1.42 22.66
C LYS A 99 7.68 -1.87 21.48
N MET A 100 6.35 -1.89 21.65
CA MET A 100 5.35 -2.15 20.61
C MET A 100 4.83 -0.87 19.94
N ASP A 101 5.32 0.30 20.35
CA ASP A 101 5.07 1.53 19.63
C ASP A 101 5.88 1.53 18.34
N PHE A 102 5.18 1.34 17.21
CA PHE A 102 5.80 1.34 15.91
C PHE A 102 6.01 2.75 15.39
N LEU A 103 5.39 3.79 15.94
CA LEU A 103 5.37 5.14 15.39
C LEU A 103 6.68 5.91 15.67
N SER A 104 7.74 5.56 14.93
CA SER A 104 9.05 6.20 14.99
C SER A 104 9.34 7.04 13.75
N ARG A 105 9.84 8.25 13.97
CA ARG A 105 10.24 9.20 12.92
C ARG A 105 11.26 8.61 11.95
N THR A 106 12.20 7.82 12.45
CA THR A 106 13.30 7.25 11.65
C THR A 106 12.88 6.00 10.89
N GLN A 107 11.76 5.36 11.26
CA GLN A 107 11.42 4.02 10.77
C GLN A 107 10.08 3.98 10.04
N THR A 108 8.99 4.40 10.67
CA THR A 108 7.64 4.05 10.21
C THR A 108 6.79 5.22 9.76
N TRP A 109 7.17 6.47 10.07
CA TRP A 109 6.45 7.64 9.59
C TRP A 109 6.38 7.70 8.06
N ILE A 110 7.49 7.39 7.40
CA ILE A 110 7.58 7.38 5.93
C ILE A 110 6.72 6.24 5.35
N PRO A 111 6.85 4.96 5.78
CA PRO A 111 5.95 3.90 5.36
C PRO A 111 4.46 4.20 5.61
N LEU A 112 4.10 4.75 6.78
CA LEU A 112 2.72 5.10 7.11
C LEU A 112 2.19 6.20 6.19
N PHE A 113 3.00 7.24 5.93
CA PHE A 113 2.65 8.29 4.99
C PHE A 113 2.44 7.74 3.57
N ALA A 114 3.36 6.89 3.08
CA ALA A 114 3.23 6.26 1.78
C ALA A 114 1.99 5.37 1.69
N LEU A 115 1.69 4.58 2.74
CA LEU A 115 0.48 3.76 2.84
C LEU A 115 -0.78 4.62 2.76
N LEU A 116 -0.83 5.73 3.51
CA LEU A 116 -1.98 6.65 3.51
C LEU A 116 -2.21 7.29 2.13
N VAL A 117 -1.15 7.81 1.51
CA VAL A 117 -1.25 8.40 0.16
C VAL A 117 -1.70 7.35 -0.84
N GLY A 118 -1.11 6.16 -0.83
CA GLY A 118 -1.49 5.05 -1.69
C GLY A 118 -2.95 4.60 -1.49
N ALA A 119 -3.39 4.48 -0.23
CA ALA A 119 -4.74 4.12 0.14
C ALA A 119 -5.77 5.15 -0.36
N ILE A 120 -5.50 6.45 -0.17
CA ILE A 120 -6.39 7.53 -0.62
C ILE A 120 -6.49 7.54 -2.15
N VAL A 121 -5.37 7.42 -2.86
CA VAL A 121 -5.35 7.42 -4.34
C VAL A 121 -6.03 6.18 -4.89
N GLY A 122 -5.79 5.01 -4.29
CA GLY A 122 -6.45 3.76 -4.65
C GLY A 122 -7.95 3.81 -4.43
N LEU A 123 -8.38 4.33 -3.28
CA LEU A 123 -9.80 4.53 -2.97
C LEU A 123 -10.46 5.51 -3.95
N ALA A 124 -9.81 6.63 -4.25
CA ALA A 124 -10.30 7.61 -5.22
C ALA A 124 -10.40 7.01 -6.63
N ASN A 125 -9.43 6.18 -7.03
CA ASN A 125 -9.47 5.45 -8.28
C ASN A 125 -10.68 4.51 -8.35
N ASP A 126 -10.91 3.71 -7.31
CA ASP A 126 -12.02 2.75 -7.25
C ASP A 126 -13.38 3.46 -7.27
N ILE A 127 -13.51 4.57 -6.53
CA ILE A 127 -14.73 5.40 -6.56
C ILE A 127 -14.98 5.96 -7.96
N LEU A 128 -13.94 6.51 -8.63
CA LEU A 128 -14.08 7.00 -10.00
C LEU A 128 -14.44 5.88 -10.97
N ASP A 129 -13.90 4.68 -10.79
CA ASP A 129 -14.21 3.51 -11.61
C ASP A 129 -15.68 3.05 -11.44
N ILE A 130 -16.21 3.10 -10.21
CA ILE A 130 -17.59 2.72 -9.90
C ILE A 130 -18.59 3.77 -10.40
N TYR A 131 -18.32 5.06 -10.19
CA TYR A 131 -19.30 6.14 -10.43
C TYR A 131 -19.11 6.92 -11.73
N HIS A 132 -17.88 6.99 -12.28
CA HIS A 132 -17.53 7.85 -13.41
C HIS A 132 -16.90 7.05 -14.57
N SER A 133 -17.78 6.46 -15.39
CA SER A 133 -17.46 5.92 -16.72
C SER A 133 -16.52 4.71 -16.79
N GLY A 134 -16.06 4.16 -15.67
CA GLY A 134 -15.28 2.90 -15.64
C GLY A 134 -13.82 3.02 -16.10
N ASN A 135 -13.28 4.25 -16.11
CA ASN A 135 -11.94 4.56 -16.60
C ASN A 135 -10.93 4.90 -15.49
N GLY A 136 -11.37 4.98 -14.22
CA GLY A 136 -10.53 5.28 -13.07
C GLY A 136 -9.70 6.57 -13.21
N LEU A 137 -8.59 6.65 -12.47
CA LEU A 137 -7.58 7.70 -12.62
C LEU A 137 -6.70 7.43 -13.83
N SER A 138 -6.48 8.45 -14.65
CA SER A 138 -5.55 8.37 -15.78
C SER A 138 -4.12 8.05 -15.29
N LEU A 139 -3.37 7.29 -16.10
CA LEU A 139 -2.00 6.91 -15.78
C LEU A 139 -1.13 8.13 -15.45
N ARG A 140 -1.31 9.24 -16.17
CA ARG A 140 -0.59 10.50 -15.91
C ARG A 140 -0.82 11.02 -14.49
N ARG A 141 -2.06 10.96 -13.99
CA ARG A 141 -2.39 11.40 -12.61
C ARG A 141 -1.81 10.45 -11.58
N ARG A 142 -1.87 9.14 -11.82
CA ARG A 142 -1.27 8.13 -10.92
C ARG A 142 0.25 8.31 -10.82
N LEU A 143 0.93 8.44 -11.96
CA LEU A 143 2.37 8.71 -12.00
C LEU A 143 2.73 10.04 -11.37
N PHE A 144 1.92 11.09 -11.57
CA PHE A 144 2.14 12.37 -10.90
C PHE A 144 2.16 12.22 -9.39
N VAL A 145 1.20 11.49 -8.80
CA VAL A 145 1.17 11.26 -7.34
C VAL A 145 2.36 10.42 -6.88
N VAL A 146 2.74 9.37 -7.61
CA VAL A 146 3.92 8.56 -7.27
C VAL A 146 5.18 9.44 -7.28
N ILE A 147 5.40 10.22 -8.33
CA ILE A 147 6.57 11.09 -8.47
C ILE A 147 6.62 12.14 -7.36
N THR A 148 5.52 12.86 -7.10
CA THR A 148 5.51 13.90 -6.05
C THR A 148 5.72 13.31 -4.67
N THR A 149 5.11 12.15 -4.37
CA THR A 149 5.28 11.43 -3.11
C THR A 149 6.73 10.96 -2.96
N SER A 150 7.32 10.39 -4.00
CA SER A 150 8.70 9.92 -3.97
C SER A 150 9.72 11.04 -3.88
N ILE A 151 9.48 12.19 -4.51
CA ILE A 151 10.33 13.37 -4.33
C ILE A 151 10.29 13.83 -2.87
N PHE A 152 9.10 13.91 -2.28
CA PHE A 152 8.94 14.31 -0.87
C PHE A 152 9.65 13.33 0.08
N ILE A 153 9.47 12.02 -0.12
CA ILE A 153 10.12 10.99 0.70
C ILE A 153 11.63 11.00 0.50
N GLY A 154 12.11 11.09 -0.74
CA GLY A 154 13.54 11.19 -1.05
C GLY A 154 14.18 12.40 -0.40
N TRP A 155 13.52 13.57 -0.46
CA TRP A 155 13.95 14.77 0.25
C TRP A 155 13.98 14.56 1.77
N TRP A 156 12.99 13.88 2.33
CA TRP A 156 12.97 13.56 3.76
C TRP A 156 14.13 12.65 4.16
N PHE A 157 14.43 11.62 3.36
CA PHE A 157 15.59 10.76 3.60
C PHE A 157 16.89 11.56 3.67
N TYR A 158 17.08 12.48 2.73
CA TYR A 158 18.26 13.33 2.70
C TYR A 158 18.30 14.34 3.86
N ALA A 159 17.26 15.15 4.03
CA ALA A 159 17.30 16.34 4.90
C ALA A 159 16.89 16.06 6.36
N LYS A 160 16.19 14.96 6.63
CA LYS A 160 15.64 14.66 7.98
C LYS A 160 16.24 13.43 8.61
N LEU A 161 16.77 12.51 7.81
CA LEU A 161 17.35 11.24 8.26
C LEU A 161 18.83 11.10 7.89
N ASP A 162 19.42 12.11 7.24
CA ASP A 162 20.83 12.15 6.83
C ASP A 162 21.28 10.91 6.05
N ILE A 163 20.37 10.34 5.25
CA ILE A 163 20.67 9.19 4.40
C ILE A 163 21.32 9.69 3.11
N THR A 164 22.60 9.38 2.93
CA THR A 164 23.40 9.76 1.75
C THR A 164 23.98 8.57 0.98
N THR A 165 23.83 7.36 1.51
CA THR A 165 24.43 6.14 0.96
C THR A 165 23.41 5.20 0.35
N VAL A 166 23.86 4.41 -0.62
CA VAL A 166 23.14 3.25 -1.14
C VAL A 166 23.95 1.99 -0.86
N GLY A 167 23.31 1.01 -0.22
CA GLY A 167 23.93 -0.28 0.04
C GLY A 167 24.06 -1.11 -1.23
N ILE A 168 25.28 -1.57 -1.53
CA ILE A 168 25.54 -2.53 -2.61
C ILE A 168 25.63 -3.93 -1.97
N PRO A 169 24.83 -4.92 -2.41
CA PRO A 169 24.95 -6.28 -1.91
C PRO A 169 26.39 -6.79 -2.04
N PHE A 170 26.97 -7.28 -0.95
CA PHE A 170 28.35 -7.80 -0.88
C PHE A 170 29.46 -6.76 -1.15
N GLY A 171 29.14 -5.47 -1.23
CA GLY A 171 30.07 -4.39 -1.50
C GLY A 171 30.10 -3.32 -0.40
N GLN A 172 30.96 -2.31 -0.57
CA GLN A 172 30.94 -1.11 0.27
C GLN A 172 29.74 -0.23 -0.10
N PRO A 173 29.10 0.45 0.86
CA PRO A 173 28.05 1.43 0.58
C PRO A 173 28.59 2.54 -0.34
N LEU A 174 27.82 2.88 -1.37
CA LEU A 174 28.15 3.96 -2.27
C LEU A 174 27.57 5.28 -1.74
N GLU A 175 28.44 6.23 -1.42
CA GLU A 175 28.04 7.60 -1.09
C GLU A 175 27.55 8.33 -2.35
N ILE A 176 26.29 8.74 -2.34
CA ILE A 176 25.66 9.46 -3.46
C ILE A 176 25.14 10.84 -3.05
N GLY A 177 25.08 11.14 -1.75
CA GLY A 177 24.67 12.44 -1.22
C GLY A 177 23.24 12.80 -1.59
N TRP A 178 23.03 14.01 -2.13
CA TRP A 178 21.72 14.52 -2.52
C TRP A 178 21.07 13.71 -3.66
N LEU A 179 21.85 12.93 -4.41
CA LEU A 179 21.35 12.06 -5.48
C LEU A 179 20.45 10.92 -4.95
N ILE A 180 20.37 10.73 -3.64
CA ILE A 180 19.39 9.84 -3.01
C ILE A 180 17.95 10.20 -3.40
N ILE A 181 17.66 11.49 -3.63
CA ILE A 181 16.33 11.98 -4.00
C ILE A 181 15.92 11.45 -5.39
N PRO A 182 16.65 11.75 -6.50
CA PRO A 182 16.31 11.20 -7.81
C PRO A 182 16.42 9.67 -7.85
N TYR A 183 17.36 9.07 -7.12
CA TYR A 183 17.46 7.62 -7.00
C TYR A 183 16.17 7.01 -6.44
N PHE A 184 15.64 7.55 -5.34
CA PHE A 184 14.41 7.05 -4.73
C PHE A 184 13.19 7.21 -5.66
N VAL A 185 13.13 8.28 -6.45
CA VAL A 185 12.08 8.46 -7.47
C VAL A 185 12.14 7.36 -8.53
N ILE A 186 13.32 7.04 -9.05
CA ILE A 186 13.51 5.99 -10.05
C ILE A 186 13.10 4.63 -9.48
N VAL A 187 13.55 4.29 -8.27
CA VAL A 187 13.19 3.03 -7.60
C VAL A 187 11.69 2.95 -7.36
N SER A 188 11.05 4.03 -6.91
CA SER A 188 9.60 4.07 -6.69
C SER A 188 8.80 3.89 -7.98
N LEU A 189 9.26 4.47 -9.10
CA LEU A 189 8.64 4.28 -10.41
C LEU A 189 8.79 2.84 -10.91
N ALA A 190 9.96 2.23 -10.68
CA ALA A 190 10.19 0.82 -11.01
C ALA A 190 9.28 -0.09 -10.17
N LEU A 191 9.12 0.18 -8.87
CA LEU A 191 8.19 -0.55 -8.00
C LEU A 191 6.74 -0.36 -8.42
N TYR A 192 6.34 0.84 -8.85
CA TYR A 192 4.99 1.10 -9.36
C TYR A 192 4.67 0.26 -10.61
N ALA A 193 5.67 -0.10 -11.43
CA ALA A 193 5.48 -0.99 -12.57
C ALA A 193 5.03 -2.41 -12.16
N SER A 194 5.28 -2.82 -10.91
CA SER A 194 4.73 -4.09 -10.38
C SER A 194 3.19 -4.07 -10.32
N GLY A 195 2.53 -2.92 -10.32
CA GLY A 195 1.07 -2.84 -10.41
C GLY A 195 0.48 -3.38 -11.73
N ILE A 196 1.30 -3.68 -12.73
CA ILE A 196 0.85 -4.27 -14.01
C ILE A 196 0.44 -5.75 -13.84
N ILE A 197 1.02 -6.46 -12.86
CA ILE A 197 0.68 -7.88 -12.62
C ILE A 197 -0.65 -8.08 -11.88
N ASP A 198 -1.28 -6.99 -11.42
CA ASP A 198 -2.58 -7.04 -10.76
C ASP A 198 -3.73 -7.17 -11.79
N GLY A 199 -4.06 -8.41 -12.13
CA GLY A 199 -5.12 -8.76 -13.07
C GLY A 199 -5.64 -10.19 -12.98
N ILE A 200 -5.13 -10.98 -12.04
CA ILE A 200 -5.59 -12.34 -11.73
C ILE A 200 -5.88 -12.39 -10.23
N ASP A 201 -7.04 -12.92 -9.85
CA ASP A 201 -7.48 -13.04 -8.45
C ASP A 201 -6.37 -13.66 -7.59
N GLY A 202 -5.92 -12.91 -6.57
CA GLY A 202 -4.92 -13.37 -5.59
C GLY A 202 -3.46 -13.32 -6.03
N LEU A 203 -3.13 -13.02 -7.30
CA LEU A 203 -1.74 -12.95 -7.77
C LEU A 203 -0.96 -11.82 -7.09
N ALA A 204 -1.49 -10.60 -7.11
CA ALA A 204 -0.84 -9.45 -6.47
C ALA A 204 -0.73 -9.64 -4.95
N GLY A 205 -1.79 -10.18 -4.31
CA GLY A 205 -1.80 -10.46 -2.87
C GLY A 205 -0.73 -11.48 -2.45
N GLY A 206 -0.51 -12.54 -3.24
CA GLY A 206 0.54 -13.52 -2.97
C GLY A 206 1.96 -12.96 -3.16
N VAL A 207 2.18 -12.18 -4.22
CA VAL A 207 3.50 -11.59 -4.50
C VAL A 207 3.90 -10.55 -3.45
N PHE A 208 2.96 -9.75 -2.94
CA PHE A 208 3.25 -8.75 -1.90
C PHE A 208 3.28 -9.29 -0.48
N ALA A 209 2.85 -10.54 -0.26
CA ALA A 209 2.92 -11.20 1.04
C ALA A 209 4.25 -11.92 1.30
N MET A 210 5.04 -12.18 0.24
CA MET A 210 6.40 -12.71 0.32
C MET A 210 7.41 -11.59 0.55
#